data_AF-A0A093ZVP2-F1
#
_entry.id   AF-A0A093ZVP2-F1
#
_cell.length_a   1.000
_cell.length_b   1.000
_cell.length_c   1.000
_cell.angle_alpha   90.00
_cell.angle_beta   90.00
_cell.angle_gamma   90.00
#
_symmetry.space_group_name_H-M   'P 1'
#
loop_
_entity.id
_entity.type
_entity.pdbx_description
1 polymer ?
#
loop_
_entity_poly.entity_id
_entity_poly.type
_entity_poly.pdbx_seq_one_letter_code
_entity_poly.pdbx_strand_id
1 'polypeptide(L)'
;MVLRGNCVNENCRYAHVRVSASAPVCRAFAVYGFCERGAECDERHVVECPEFSRTGECKTKGCKLPHRLKASMLRKNAAREGEEGEEGSDLESEEDEGEEIGSDDVDSDDLEVLGLEGDADTEMLEKDYVQL
;
A
#
# COMPACT_ATOMS: atom_id res chain seq x y z
N MET A 1 14.81 12.96 -1.98
CA MET A 1 14.27 12.70 -0.63
C MET A 1 12.83 13.21 -0.60
N VAL A 2 11.83 12.35 -0.33
CA VAL A 2 10.42 12.77 -0.24
C VAL A 2 10.16 13.23 1.18
N LEU A 3 10.05 14.54 1.39
CA LEU A 3 9.70 15.10 2.68
C LEU A 3 8.17 15.28 2.69
N ARG A 4 7.46 14.49 3.50
CA ARG A 4 6.03 14.68 3.82
C ARG A 4 5.05 14.57 2.63
N GLY A 5 5.34 13.73 1.63
CA GLY A 5 4.43 13.53 0.49
C GLY A 5 4.46 14.67 -0.54
N ASN A 6 5.31 15.69 -0.34
CA ASN A 6 5.52 16.76 -1.29
C ASN A 6 6.90 16.56 -1.92
N CYS A 7 6.91 15.92 -3.08
CA CYS A 7 8.13 15.83 -3.87
C CYS A 7 8.41 17.18 -4.53
N VAL A 8 9.60 17.72 -4.26
CA VAL A 8 10.09 19.00 -4.81
C VAL A 8 10.88 18.82 -6.12
N ASN A 9 11.07 17.59 -6.57
CA ASN A 9 11.81 17.30 -7.80
C ASN A 9 10.90 17.49 -9.02
N GLU A 10 11.21 18.44 -9.88
CA GLU A 10 10.43 18.69 -11.11
C GLU A 10 10.48 17.52 -12.09
N ASN A 11 11.59 16.76 -12.09
CA ASN A 11 11.74 15.55 -12.90
C ASN A 11 11.57 14.28 -12.07
N CYS A 12 10.52 14.23 -11.26
CA CYS A 12 10.21 13.06 -10.45
C CYS A 12 9.76 11.90 -11.35
N ARG A 13 10.31 10.70 -11.10
CA ARG A 13 9.91 9.46 -11.80
C ARG A 13 8.50 8.99 -11.45
N TYR A 14 7.88 9.59 -10.44
CA TYR A 14 6.52 9.28 -9.99
C TYR A 14 5.57 10.42 -10.37
N ALA A 15 4.33 10.07 -10.75
CA ALA A 15 3.33 11.05 -11.18
C ALA A 15 2.95 12.02 -10.05
N HIS A 16 3.20 13.31 -10.27
CA HIS A 16 2.73 14.39 -9.41
C HIS A 16 1.34 14.83 -9.82
N VAL A 17 0.30 14.16 -9.34
CA VAL A 17 -1.07 14.63 -9.55
C VAL A 17 -1.33 15.79 -8.57
N ARG A 18 -1.35 17.02 -9.08
CA ARG A 18 -1.58 18.26 -8.29
C ARG A 18 -3.07 18.51 -8.06
N VAL A 19 -3.74 17.55 -7.44
CA VAL A 19 -5.14 17.67 -7.03
C VAL A 19 -5.23 18.09 -5.58
N SER A 20 -6.27 18.85 -5.23
CA SER A 20 -6.48 19.25 -3.84
C SER A 20 -6.67 18.02 -2.94
N ALA A 21 -6.16 18.07 -1.71
CA ALA A 21 -6.30 16.97 -0.75
C ALA A 21 -7.79 16.66 -0.39
N SER A 22 -8.66 17.65 -0.62
CA SER A 22 -10.11 17.57 -0.41
C SER A 22 -10.87 17.10 -1.65
N ALA A 23 -10.21 16.94 -2.81
CA ALA A 23 -10.86 16.45 -4.02
C ALA A 23 -11.37 15.01 -3.82
N PRO A 24 -12.46 14.65 -4.51
CA PRO A 24 -12.98 13.28 -4.49
C PRO A 24 -11.94 12.30 -5.05
N VAL A 25 -12.08 11.04 -4.66
CA VAL A 25 -11.27 9.94 -5.21
C VAL A 25 -11.81 9.59 -6.59
N CYS A 26 -10.91 9.44 -7.57
CA CYS A 26 -11.29 9.03 -8.91
C CYS A 26 -11.81 7.59 -8.88
N ARG A 27 -13.07 7.40 -9.27
CA ARG A 27 -13.71 6.08 -9.26
C ARG A 27 -13.04 5.09 -10.21
N ALA A 28 -12.66 5.54 -11.41
CA ALA A 28 -12.00 4.69 -12.39
C ALA A 28 -10.67 4.17 -11.83
N PHE A 29 -9.85 5.06 -11.26
CA PHE A 29 -8.59 4.66 -10.66
C PHE A 29 -8.77 3.75 -9.44
N ALA A 30 -9.73 4.06 -8.55
CA ALA A 30 -9.96 3.26 -7.36
C ALA A 30 -10.42 1.83 -7.67
N VAL A 31 -11.17 1.63 -8.76
CA VAL A 31 -11.73 0.32 -9.13
C VAL A 31 -10.83 -0.45 -10.10
N TYR A 32 -10.32 0.22 -11.13
CA TYR A 32 -9.56 -0.41 -12.22
C TYR A 32 -8.04 -0.23 -12.07
N GLY A 33 -7.58 0.62 -11.14
CA GLY A 33 -6.17 1.01 -11.04
C GLY A 33 -5.71 1.96 -12.16
N PHE A 34 -6.62 2.37 -13.05
CA PHE A 34 -6.32 3.18 -14.22
C PHE A 34 -7.39 4.24 -14.47
N CYS A 35 -6.96 5.40 -14.95
CA CYS A 35 -7.83 6.50 -15.35
C CYS A 35 -7.29 7.10 -16.66
N GLU A 36 -8.15 7.22 -17.66
CA GLU A 36 -7.80 7.72 -19.00
C GLU A 36 -7.29 9.17 -18.99
N ARG A 37 -7.74 9.97 -18.01
CA ARG A 37 -7.29 11.36 -17.84
C ARG A 37 -5.87 11.47 -17.30
N GLY A 38 -5.32 10.40 -16.71
CA GLY A 38 -3.93 10.38 -16.23
C GLY A 38 -3.57 11.58 -15.34
N ALA A 39 -2.56 12.35 -15.75
CA ALA A 39 -2.06 13.51 -15.00
C ALA A 39 -3.01 14.72 -15.03
N GLU A 40 -3.95 14.78 -15.97
CA GLU A 40 -4.92 15.87 -16.13
C GLU A 40 -6.23 15.59 -15.36
N CYS A 41 -6.27 14.53 -14.56
CA CYS A 41 -7.42 14.19 -13.74
C CYS A 41 -7.54 15.15 -12.54
N ASP A 42 -8.69 15.81 -12.39
CA ASP A 42 -8.99 16.68 -11.24
C ASP A 42 -9.33 15.91 -9.94
N GLU A 43 -9.35 14.58 -10.01
CA GLU A 43 -9.68 13.69 -8.90
C GLU A 43 -8.44 12.96 -8.36
N ARG A 44 -8.47 12.57 -7.09
CA ARG A 44 -7.36 11.85 -6.47
C ARG A 44 -7.26 10.43 -6.98
N HIS A 45 -6.11 10.09 -7.56
CA HIS A 45 -5.72 8.72 -7.91
C HIS A 45 -5.21 7.98 -6.67
N VAL A 46 -6.15 7.52 -5.84
CA VAL A 46 -5.87 6.65 -4.69
C VAL A 46 -6.80 5.44 -4.73
N VAL A 47 -6.33 4.30 -4.24
CA VAL A 47 -7.14 3.09 -4.10
C VAL A 47 -7.85 3.15 -2.75
N GLU A 48 -8.94 3.91 -2.69
CA GLU A 48 -9.82 4.05 -1.52
C GLU A 48 -11.28 4.06 -1.97
N CYS A 49 -12.20 3.72 -1.07
CA CYS A 49 -13.63 3.85 -1.37
C CYS A 49 -13.99 5.34 -1.59
N PRO A 50 -14.51 5.73 -2.77
CA PRO A 50 -14.79 7.13 -3.09
C PRO A 50 -15.93 7.71 -2.24
N GLU A 51 -16.95 6.91 -1.92
CA GLU A 51 -18.07 7.32 -1.08
C GLU A 51 -17.62 7.55 0.36
N PHE A 52 -16.84 6.61 0.90
CA PHE A 52 -16.29 6.70 2.25
C PHE A 52 -15.29 7.84 2.40
N SER A 53 -14.40 8.05 1.43
CA SER A 53 -13.40 9.13 1.48
C SER A 53 -14.03 10.53 1.46
N ARG A 54 -15.25 10.67 0.89
CA ARG A 54 -16.01 11.92 0.84
C ARG A 54 -16.88 12.14 2.08
N THR A 55 -17.63 11.12 2.50
CA THR A 55 -18.70 11.27 3.52
C THR A 55 -18.36 10.64 4.86
N GLY A 56 -17.41 9.72 4.91
CA GLY A 56 -17.15 8.86 6.07
C GLY A 56 -18.09 7.66 6.16
N GLU A 57 -19.01 7.51 5.21
CA GLU A 57 -20.00 6.41 5.20
C GLU A 57 -19.98 5.68 3.85
N CYS A 58 -20.15 4.37 3.89
CA CYS A 58 -20.31 3.55 2.69
C CYS A 58 -21.63 2.78 2.77
N LYS A 59 -22.50 2.96 1.77
CA LYS A 59 -23.79 2.26 1.69
C LYS A 59 -23.65 0.78 1.35
N THR A 60 -22.53 0.38 0.76
CA THR A 60 -22.26 -1.00 0.36
C THR A 60 -21.78 -1.81 1.56
N LYS A 61 -22.65 -2.70 2.06
CA LYS A 61 -22.27 -3.70 3.05
C LYS A 61 -21.24 -4.66 2.41
N GLY A 62 -20.04 -4.73 2.95
CA GLY A 62 -18.94 -5.54 2.39
C GLY A 62 -18.19 -4.89 1.22
N CYS A 63 -18.00 -3.56 1.24
CA CYS A 63 -17.18 -2.88 0.25
C CYS A 63 -15.75 -3.46 0.24
N LYS A 64 -15.25 -3.82 -0.96
CA LYS A 64 -13.89 -4.37 -1.14
C LYS A 64 -12.80 -3.28 -1.21
N LEU A 65 -13.21 -2.01 -1.36
CA LEU A 65 -12.28 -0.89 -1.38
C LEU A 65 -11.92 -0.49 0.06
N PRO A 66 -10.67 -0.10 0.34
CA PRO A 66 -10.25 0.20 1.69
C PRO A 66 -10.95 1.46 2.21
N HIS A 67 -11.49 1.37 3.42
CA HIS A 67 -12.08 2.48 4.17
C HIS A 67 -11.00 3.08 5.07
N ARG A 68 -10.41 4.20 4.65
CA ARG A 68 -9.39 4.91 5.43
C ARG A 68 -10.04 6.08 6.19
N LEU A 69 -10.15 5.98 7.52
CA LEU A 69 -10.57 7.12 8.34
C LEU A 69 -9.44 8.14 8.43
N LYS A 70 -9.73 9.39 8.05
CA LYS A 70 -8.79 10.51 8.22
C LYS A 70 -8.84 10.99 9.66
N ALA A 71 -7.69 11.31 10.26
CA ALA A 71 -7.60 11.84 11.62
C ALA A 71 -8.47 13.11 11.83
N SER A 72 -8.62 13.93 10.79
CA SER A 72 -9.49 15.12 10.83
C SER A 72 -10.99 14.79 10.95
N MET A 73 -11.42 13.59 10.52
CA MET A 73 -12.79 13.11 10.70
C MET A 73 -13.00 12.55 12.11
N LEU A 74 -12.02 11.79 12.64
CA LEU A 74 -12.10 11.26 14.01
C LEU A 74 -12.28 12.37 15.06
N ARG A 75 -11.53 13.47 14.93
CA ARG A 75 -11.69 14.64 15.82
C ARG A 75 -13.03 15.36 15.68
N LYS A 76 -13.64 15.34 14.48
CA LYS A 76 -14.98 15.93 14.27
C LYS A 76 -16.07 15.06 14.88
N ASN A 77 -15.92 13.74 14.86
CA ASN A 77 -16.87 12.83 15.47
C ASN A 77 -16.80 12.93 17.00
N ALA A 78 -15.60 12.94 17.59
CA ALA A 78 -15.42 13.12 19.04
C ALA A 78 -15.99 14.45 19.57
N ALA A 79 -16.01 15.51 18.73
CA ALA A 79 -16.63 16.79 19.11
C ALA A 79 -18.17 16.74 19.09
N ARG A 80 -18.80 15.77 18.42
CA ARG A 80 -20.26 15.56 18.37
C ARG A 80 -20.74 14.57 19.44
N GLU A 81 -19.84 13.70 19.91
CA GLU A 81 -20.09 12.74 21.01
C GLU A 81 -20.15 13.41 22.39
N GLY A 82 -20.00 14.74 22.48
CA GLY A 82 -20.24 15.50 23.70
C GLY A 82 -21.72 15.71 24.06
N GLU A 83 -22.67 15.30 23.22
CA GLU A 83 -24.11 15.57 23.43
C GLU A 83 -25.00 14.32 23.49
N GLU A 84 -24.58 13.10 23.09
CA GLU A 84 -25.46 11.92 23.10
C GLU A 84 -24.71 10.57 23.32
N GLY A 85 -24.77 10.02 24.54
CA GLY A 85 -25.03 8.58 24.83
C GLY A 85 -23.91 7.52 24.77
N GLU A 86 -23.72 6.81 25.88
CA GLU A 86 -22.93 5.56 26.07
C GLU A 86 -23.25 4.42 25.06
N GLU A 87 -22.20 3.91 24.40
CA GLU A 87 -22.03 2.54 23.89
C GLU A 87 -20.54 2.45 23.51
N GLY A 88 -19.63 1.88 24.31
CA GLY A 88 -19.63 0.48 24.73
C GLY A 88 -18.66 -0.33 23.86
N SER A 89 -17.35 -0.14 24.03
CA SER A 89 -16.37 -1.21 23.80
C SER A 89 -15.08 -0.88 24.57
N ASP A 90 -15.11 -1.25 25.84
CA ASP A 90 -13.93 -1.46 26.67
C ASP A 90 -13.11 -2.57 26.00
N LEU A 91 -12.01 -2.21 25.36
CA LEU A 91 -11.05 -3.19 24.85
C LEU A 91 -10.01 -3.39 25.96
N GLU A 92 -10.37 -4.25 26.91
CA GLU A 92 -9.43 -4.83 27.84
C GLU A 92 -8.33 -5.52 27.02
N SER A 93 -7.11 -5.00 27.10
CA SER A 93 -5.94 -5.65 26.49
C SER A 93 -5.52 -6.78 27.42
N GLU A 94 -6.01 -7.98 27.14
CA GLU A 94 -5.45 -9.20 27.69
C GLU A 94 -4.05 -9.43 27.10
N GLU A 95 -3.10 -9.64 28.00
CA GLU A 95 -1.69 -9.92 27.77
C GLU A 95 -1.52 -11.32 27.16
N ASP A 96 -1.32 -11.39 25.83
CA ASP A 96 -0.98 -12.65 25.17
C ASP A 96 0.54 -12.88 25.26
N GLU A 97 0.85 -13.77 26.19
CA GLU A 97 2.08 -14.52 26.42
C GLU A 97 2.81 -14.94 25.12
N GLY A 98 4.09 -14.61 25.04
CA GLY A 98 4.92 -14.84 23.86
C GLY A 98 5.14 -16.32 23.57
N GLU A 99 4.77 -16.74 22.36
CA GLU A 99 5.10 -18.06 21.84
C GLU A 99 6.50 -18.03 21.18
N GLU A 100 7.39 -18.84 21.75
CA GLU A 100 8.78 -19.08 21.32
C GLU A 100 8.80 -19.64 19.88
N ILE A 101 9.26 -18.82 18.92
CA ILE A 101 9.55 -19.29 17.57
C ILE A 101 10.72 -20.26 17.66
N GLY A 102 10.42 -21.55 17.60
CA GLY A 102 11.41 -22.61 17.44
C GLY A 102 12.26 -22.34 16.21
N SER A 103 13.53 -22.03 16.43
CA SER A 103 14.54 -22.02 15.37
C SER A 103 14.85 -23.47 15.04
N ASP A 104 14.09 -24.05 14.11
CA ASP A 104 14.45 -25.33 13.50
C ASP A 104 15.61 -25.06 12.52
N ASP A 105 16.83 -25.23 13.03
CA ASP A 105 18.06 -25.32 12.23
C ASP A 105 17.93 -26.51 11.27
N VAL A 106 17.76 -26.20 9.98
CA VAL A 106 17.87 -27.20 8.91
C VAL A 106 19.35 -27.42 8.62
N ASP A 107 19.89 -28.55 9.07
CA ASP A 107 21.23 -29.00 8.71
C ASP A 107 21.32 -29.15 7.18
N SER A 108 22.10 -28.26 6.56
CA SER A 108 22.37 -28.26 5.13
C SER A 108 23.58 -29.14 4.85
N ASP A 109 23.39 -30.44 5.05
CA ASP A 109 24.33 -31.47 4.63
C ASP A 109 23.53 -32.60 3.96
N ASP A 110 23.55 -32.60 2.62
CA ASP A 110 23.87 -33.78 1.81
C ASP A 110 23.44 -33.54 0.34
N LEU A 111 24.39 -33.12 -0.50
CA LEU A 111 24.29 -33.44 -1.92
C LEU A 111 25.67 -33.85 -2.43
N GLU A 112 25.92 -35.15 -2.31
CA GLU A 112 27.02 -35.86 -2.95
C GLU A 112 27.00 -35.65 -4.48
N VAL A 113 28.09 -35.04 -4.97
CA VAL A 113 28.94 -35.53 -6.06
C VAL A 113 28.27 -36.54 -7.01
N LEU A 114 27.84 -36.07 -8.17
CA LEU A 114 27.88 -36.86 -9.40
C LEU A 114 29.03 -36.32 -10.26
N GLY A 115 30.20 -36.90 -10.05
CA GLY A 115 31.39 -36.66 -10.85
C GLY A 115 31.20 -37.14 -12.29
N LEU A 116 31.16 -36.19 -13.22
CA LEU A 116 31.46 -36.43 -14.63
C LEU A 116 32.59 -35.50 -15.02
N GLU A 117 33.80 -36.04 -14.87
CA GLU A 117 35.02 -35.64 -15.54
C GLU A 117 34.81 -35.50 -17.07
N GLY A 118 35.22 -34.36 -17.63
CA GLY A 118 35.19 -34.08 -19.06
C GLY A 118 35.64 -32.65 -19.39
N ASP A 119 36.92 -32.52 -19.73
CA ASP A 119 37.57 -31.30 -20.24
C ASP A 119 36.85 -30.67 -21.45
N ALA A 120 36.65 -29.33 -21.44
CA ALA A 120 36.88 -28.39 -22.55
C ALA A 120 36.17 -27.03 -22.33
N ASP A 121 37.00 -26.00 -22.17
CA ASP A 121 36.92 -24.69 -22.83
C ASP A 121 35.74 -23.72 -22.56
N THR A 122 36.07 -22.72 -21.75
CA THR A 122 35.52 -21.36 -21.65
C THR A 122 35.14 -20.73 -23.01
N GLU A 123 34.14 -19.82 -22.97
CA GLU A 123 33.92 -18.65 -23.86
C GLU A 123 32.63 -18.65 -24.70
N MET A 124 31.43 -18.41 -24.12
CA MET A 124 30.26 -17.84 -24.84
C MET A 124 29.33 -17.19 -23.79
N LEU A 125 29.14 -15.87 -23.70
CA LEU A 125 28.26 -15.07 -24.57
C LEU A 125 28.51 -13.58 -24.30
N GLU A 126 29.22 -12.91 -25.19
CA GLU A 126 29.11 -11.45 -25.35
C GLU A 126 27.83 -11.10 -26.12
N LYS A 127 27.29 -9.90 -25.83
CA LYS A 127 26.26 -9.12 -26.57
C LYS A 127 24.83 -9.39 -26.07
N ASP A 128 24.05 -8.43 -25.56
CA ASP A 128 23.96 -6.99 -25.83
C ASP A 128 23.56 -6.20 -24.57
N TYR A 129 24.33 -5.17 -24.20
CA TYR A 129 23.84 -4.12 -23.29
C TYR A 129 23.31 -2.98 -24.15
N VAL A 130 22.01 -2.70 -24.09
CA VAL A 130 21.45 -1.50 -24.72
C VAL A 130 21.90 -0.30 -23.89
N GLN A 131 22.73 0.53 -24.50
CA GLN A 131 23.25 1.76 -23.93
C GLN A 131 22.15 2.83 -23.94
N LEU A 132 21.78 3.32 -22.75
CA LEU A 132 20.97 4.53 -22.58
C LEU A 132 21.82 5.78 -22.81
#